data_AF-A0A1W1W7G2-F1
#
_entry.id   AF-A0A1W1W7G2-F1
#
_cell.length_a   1.000
_cell.length_b   1.000
_cell.length_c   1.000
_cell.angle_alpha   90.00
_cell.angle_beta   90.00
_cell.angle_gamma   90.00
#
_symmetry.space_group_name_H-M   'P 1'
#
loop_
_entity.id
_entity.type
_entity.pdbx_description
1 polymer ?
#
loop_
_entity_poly.entity_id
_entity_poly.type
_entity_poly.pdbx_seq_one_letter_code
_entity_poly.pdbx_strand_id
1 'polypeptide(L)'
;MATVPQISENNVPIPALPTAPDFPEADLQPERYRIKARAFESEGEAISTMTGVILAVRPSRWYAIPDDKNPDDQLTVCELVDSQHGLYRLDPVAGETGPTEMRECATCPLNRWRSAPNGGKGKACREKRLLLFLRDGEYLPIVVVAPPTSLRVVSRFVTRAAARRLKLGQIHVSLTITPQKRGGQEWGVLRIDELGVLDDAAQTDLAQRLQDGPLARMYQEYVSALAYADRSV
;
A
#
# COMPACT_ATOMS: atom_id res chain seq x y z
N MET A 1 -11.26 49.57 -2.74
CA MET A 1 -9.96 49.26 -2.14
C MET A 1 -10.22 48.88 -0.68
N ALA A 2 -10.20 47.59 -0.37
CA ALA A 2 -10.29 47.11 1.01
C ALA A 2 -8.93 46.49 1.34
N THR A 3 -8.15 47.22 2.12
CA THR A 3 -6.79 46.87 2.51
C THR A 3 -6.86 45.77 3.56
N VAL A 4 -6.25 44.61 3.29
CA VAL A 4 -6.05 43.55 4.28
C VAL A 4 -5.12 44.10 5.37
N PRO A 5 -5.50 44.05 6.66
CA PRO A 5 -4.65 44.54 7.73
C PRO A 5 -3.43 43.61 7.88
N GLN A 6 -2.23 44.20 7.89
CA GLN A 6 -1.01 43.48 8.21
C GLN A 6 -1.05 43.04 9.68
N ILE A 7 -1.02 41.73 9.90
CA ILE A 7 -0.86 41.15 11.23
C ILE A 7 0.61 41.38 11.61
N SER A 8 0.85 42.21 12.62
CA SER A 8 2.17 42.36 13.23
C SER A 8 2.65 40.99 13.72
N GLU A 9 3.84 40.57 13.29
CA GLU A 9 4.57 39.42 13.82
C GLU A 9 4.96 39.68 15.28
N ASN A 10 3.98 39.61 16.19
CA ASN A 10 4.28 39.48 17.61
C ASN A 10 4.81 38.06 17.81
N ASN A 11 6.12 37.96 18.00
CA ASN A 11 6.84 36.75 18.35
C ASN A 11 6.44 36.29 19.77
N VAL A 12 5.22 35.79 19.91
CA VAL A 12 4.73 35.15 21.14
C VAL A 12 5.41 33.78 21.22
N PRO A 13 6.23 33.50 22.26
CA PRO A 13 6.84 32.19 22.41
C PRO A 13 5.75 31.13 22.51
N ILE A 14 5.71 30.20 21.57
CA ILE A 14 4.82 29.04 21.65
C ILE A 14 5.32 28.19 22.83
N PRO A 15 4.51 27.98 23.89
CA PRO A 15 4.94 27.18 25.03
C PRO A 15 5.21 25.74 24.56
N ALA A 16 6.29 25.15 25.09
CA ALA A 16 6.65 23.77 24.77
C ALA A 16 5.54 22.82 25.26
N LEU A 17 5.22 21.83 24.42
CA LEU A 17 4.32 20.75 24.82
C LEU A 17 4.99 19.88 25.90
N PRO A 18 4.21 19.29 26.83
CA PRO A 18 4.74 18.36 27.82
C PRO A 18 5.45 17.17 27.16
N THR A 19 6.55 16.69 27.75
CA THR A 19 7.34 15.54 27.24
C THR A 19 6.72 14.18 27.61
N ALA A 20 5.40 14.06 27.58
CA ALA A 20 4.75 12.77 27.77
C ALA A 20 4.85 11.96 26.47
N PRO A 21 4.89 10.62 26.53
CA PRO A 21 4.68 9.82 25.33
C PRO A 21 3.25 10.07 24.84
N ASP A 22 3.13 10.82 23.74
CA ASP A 22 1.85 11.24 23.18
C ASP A 22 1.07 10.08 22.55
N PHE A 23 1.77 9.02 22.11
CA PHE A 23 1.17 7.91 21.38
C PHE A 23 1.77 6.56 21.83
N PRO A 24 0.94 5.54 22.11
CA PRO A 24 1.43 4.19 22.31
C PRO A 24 1.98 3.67 20.98
N GLU A 25 3.31 3.65 20.85
CA GLU A 25 3.95 3.29 19.58
C GLU A 25 3.50 1.93 19.06
N ALA A 26 3.22 0.97 19.95
CA ALA A 26 2.77 -0.38 19.60
C ALA A 26 1.45 -0.41 18.81
N ASP A 27 0.57 0.56 19.04
CA ASP A 27 -0.77 0.60 18.43
C ASP A 27 -0.78 1.33 17.08
N LEU A 28 0.33 1.95 16.70
CA LEU A 28 0.46 2.65 15.43
C LEU A 28 0.38 1.66 14.27
N GLN A 29 -0.58 1.89 13.37
CA GLN A 29 -0.78 1.11 12.15
C GLN A 29 -0.82 2.04 10.93
N PRO A 30 -0.27 1.62 9.77
CA PRO A 30 -0.30 2.45 8.59
C PRO A 30 -1.71 2.49 8.01
N GLU A 31 -2.26 3.69 7.85
CA GLU A 31 -3.56 3.91 7.23
C GLU A 31 -3.56 3.40 5.77
N ARG A 32 -4.68 2.83 5.32
CA ARG A 32 -4.80 2.24 3.98
C ARG A 32 -5.57 3.14 3.03
N TYR A 33 -4.92 3.48 1.92
CA TYR A 33 -5.52 4.24 0.83
C TYR A 33 -5.87 3.31 -0.34
N ARG A 34 -7.14 3.30 -0.73
CA ARG A 34 -7.63 2.58 -1.91
C ARG A 34 -7.70 3.52 -3.10
N ILE A 35 -7.29 3.03 -4.27
CA ILE A 35 -7.44 3.79 -5.52
C ILE A 35 -8.87 3.61 -6.04
N LYS A 36 -9.62 4.71 -6.11
CA LYS A 36 -10.88 4.82 -6.84
C LYS A 36 -10.66 5.45 -8.21
N ALA A 37 -11.74 5.75 -8.93
CA ALA A 37 -11.69 6.37 -10.25
C ALA A 37 -10.85 7.65 -10.30
N ARG A 38 -10.94 8.49 -9.27
CA ARG A 38 -10.38 9.85 -9.28
C ARG A 38 -9.72 10.30 -7.97
N ALA A 39 -9.66 9.41 -6.97
CA ALA A 39 -9.09 9.73 -5.67
C ALA A 39 -8.45 8.49 -5.04
N PHE A 40 -7.44 8.75 -4.21
CA PHE A 40 -6.97 7.86 -3.16
C PHE A 40 -7.86 8.12 -1.95
N GLU A 41 -8.56 7.09 -1.49
CA GLU A 41 -9.52 7.19 -0.39
C GLU A 41 -9.08 6.30 0.77
N SER A 42 -9.06 6.90 1.96
CA SER A 42 -9.01 6.21 3.25
C SER A 42 -10.35 6.34 3.97
N GLU A 43 -10.39 6.09 5.28
CA GLU A 43 -11.62 6.26 6.08
C GLU A 43 -11.97 7.74 6.29
N GLY A 44 -10.97 8.61 6.44
CA GLY A 44 -11.17 10.04 6.75
C GLY A 44 -10.71 11.01 5.65
N GLU A 45 -9.99 10.55 4.63
CA GLU A 45 -9.37 11.42 3.63
C GLU A 45 -9.62 10.93 2.19
N ALA A 46 -9.87 11.87 1.29
CA ALA A 46 -9.92 11.64 -0.15
C ALA A 46 -9.03 12.66 -0.87
N ILE A 47 -7.93 12.20 -1.46
CA ILE A 47 -6.96 13.05 -2.15
C ILE A 47 -6.72 12.59 -3.58
N SER A 48 -6.48 13.53 -4.49
CA SER A 48 -6.25 13.21 -5.91
C SER A 48 -4.77 12.97 -6.25
N THR A 49 -3.87 13.51 -5.43
CA THR A 49 -2.41 13.45 -5.63
C THR A 49 -1.72 13.38 -4.27
N MET A 50 -0.61 12.65 -4.20
CA MET A 50 0.30 12.66 -3.05
C MET A 50 1.75 12.63 -3.50
N THR A 51 2.63 13.33 -2.79
CA THR A 51 4.08 13.34 -3.04
C THR A 51 4.82 12.74 -1.85
N GLY A 52 5.97 12.14 -2.10
CA GLY A 52 6.71 11.38 -1.09
C GLY A 52 7.60 10.30 -1.69
N VAL A 53 7.91 9.28 -0.89
CA VAL A 53 8.75 8.14 -1.30
C VAL A 53 8.05 6.80 -1.07
N ILE A 54 8.25 5.87 -2.00
CA ILE A 54 7.82 4.48 -1.81
C ILE A 54 8.92 3.76 -1.05
N LEU A 55 8.65 3.31 0.18
CA LEU A 55 9.62 2.61 1.02
C LEU A 55 9.72 1.13 0.66
N ALA A 56 8.59 0.49 0.39
CA ALA A 56 8.51 -0.94 0.07
C ALA A 56 7.29 -1.26 -0.79
N VAL A 57 7.39 -2.34 -1.57
CA VAL A 57 6.30 -2.86 -2.40
C VAL A 57 6.10 -4.32 -2.06
N ARG A 58 4.87 -4.70 -1.70
CA ARG A 58 4.50 -6.09 -1.42
C ARG A 58 3.44 -6.61 -2.37
N PRO A 59 3.55 -7.86 -2.86
CA PRO A 59 2.42 -8.53 -3.49
C PRO A 59 1.35 -8.81 -2.45
N SER A 60 0.09 -8.74 -2.86
CA SER A 60 -1.03 -9.30 -2.13
C SER A 60 -1.86 -10.07 -3.13
N ARG A 61 -2.19 -11.31 -2.80
CA ARG A 61 -3.14 -12.12 -3.55
C ARG A 61 -4.18 -12.62 -2.57
N TRP A 62 -5.42 -12.61 -3.02
CA TRP A 62 -6.50 -13.17 -2.24
C TRP A 62 -7.61 -13.68 -3.15
N TYR A 63 -8.37 -14.61 -2.64
CA TYR A 63 -9.59 -15.11 -3.24
C TYR A 63 -10.65 -15.21 -2.16
N ALA A 64 -11.85 -14.74 -2.48
CA ALA A 64 -13.00 -14.83 -1.61
C ALA A 64 -14.20 -15.33 -2.40
N ILE A 65 -15.11 -15.99 -1.71
CA ILE A 65 -16.41 -16.36 -2.27
C ILE A 65 -17.27 -15.08 -2.27
N PRO A 66 -17.77 -14.64 -3.44
CA PRO A 66 -18.72 -13.53 -3.49
C PRO A 66 -19.99 -13.88 -2.70
N ASP A 67 -20.48 -12.95 -1.91
CA ASP A 67 -21.83 -12.98 -1.35
C ASP A 67 -22.63 -11.86 -2.02
N ASP A 68 -23.63 -12.25 -2.82
CA ASP A 68 -24.47 -11.31 -3.56
C ASP A 68 -25.45 -10.55 -2.64
N LYS A 69 -25.76 -11.10 -1.46
CA LYS A 69 -26.65 -10.47 -0.47
C LYS A 69 -25.88 -9.47 0.39
N ASN A 70 -24.68 -9.84 0.80
CA ASN A 70 -23.81 -9.01 1.62
C ASN A 70 -22.42 -8.86 0.96
N PRO A 71 -22.26 -7.95 -0.02
CA PRO A 71 -21.01 -7.78 -0.75
C PRO A 71 -19.80 -7.45 0.12
N ASP A 72 -20.01 -6.89 1.32
CA ASP A 72 -18.98 -6.56 2.30
C ASP A 72 -18.58 -7.77 3.19
N ASP A 73 -19.41 -8.80 3.28
CA ASP A 73 -19.19 -10.01 4.10
C ASP A 73 -18.58 -11.16 3.29
N GLN A 74 -17.67 -10.85 2.36
CA GLN A 74 -17.03 -11.87 1.54
C GLN A 74 -16.11 -12.78 2.38
N LEU A 75 -16.41 -14.08 2.40
CA LEU A 75 -15.57 -15.09 3.05
C LEU A 75 -14.25 -15.27 2.29
N THR A 76 -13.14 -14.87 2.93
CA THR A 76 -11.80 -15.07 2.37
C THR A 76 -11.44 -16.56 2.39
N VAL A 77 -11.26 -17.13 1.21
CA VAL A 77 -10.93 -18.55 1.02
C VAL A 77 -9.42 -18.75 0.91
N CYS A 78 -8.71 -17.82 0.29
CA CYS A 78 -7.27 -17.94 0.14
C CYS A 78 -6.61 -16.57 0.25
N GLU A 79 -5.49 -16.50 0.95
CA GLU A 79 -4.67 -15.30 1.08
C GLU A 79 -3.19 -15.63 0.92
N LEU A 80 -2.44 -14.72 0.29
CA LEU A 80 -0.99 -14.85 0.14
C LEU A 80 -0.32 -14.72 1.51
N VAL A 81 0.39 -15.75 1.92
CA VAL A 81 1.10 -15.77 3.21
C VAL A 81 2.62 -15.72 3.07
N ASP A 82 3.13 -16.10 1.89
CA ASP A 82 4.54 -15.93 1.54
C ASP A 82 4.69 -15.52 0.06
N SER A 83 5.93 -15.40 -0.43
CA SER A 83 6.19 -14.95 -1.81
C SER A 83 5.64 -15.89 -2.91
N GLN A 84 5.41 -17.16 -2.59
CA GLN A 84 5.05 -18.24 -3.52
C GLN A 84 3.70 -18.89 -3.20
N HIS A 85 3.28 -18.95 -1.94
CA HIS A 85 2.13 -19.73 -1.50
C HIS A 85 1.01 -18.87 -0.90
N GLY A 86 -0.22 -19.31 -1.17
CA GLY A 86 -1.40 -18.86 -0.47
C GLY A 86 -1.89 -19.91 0.53
N LEU A 87 -2.36 -19.47 1.68
CA LEU A 87 -3.05 -20.30 2.66
C LEU A 87 -4.50 -20.45 2.22
N TYR A 88 -4.88 -21.64 1.78
CA TYR A 88 -6.23 -21.96 1.30
C TYR A 88 -7.04 -22.61 2.42
N ARG A 89 -8.22 -22.06 2.72
CA ARG A 89 -9.17 -22.57 3.72
C ARG A 89 -10.05 -23.62 3.05
N LEU A 90 -9.99 -24.85 3.55
CA LEU A 90 -10.80 -25.96 3.04
C LEU A 90 -12.25 -25.84 3.50
N ASP A 91 -12.46 -25.26 4.68
CA ASP A 91 -13.76 -24.82 5.20
C ASP A 91 -13.69 -23.33 5.56
N PRO A 92 -14.07 -22.42 4.63
CA PRO A 92 -14.07 -20.99 4.90
C PRO A 92 -15.07 -20.55 5.97
N VAL A 93 -16.10 -21.35 6.26
CA VAL A 93 -17.14 -21.03 7.26
C VAL A 93 -16.61 -21.28 8.68
N ALA A 94 -15.74 -22.29 8.85
CA ALA A 94 -15.04 -22.56 10.10
C ALA A 94 -14.02 -21.45 10.48
N GLY A 95 -13.75 -20.49 9.60
CA GLY A 95 -12.91 -19.33 9.90
C GLY A 95 -11.45 -19.69 10.17
N GLU A 96 -10.88 -19.16 11.26
CA GLU A 96 -9.47 -19.31 11.61
C GLU A 96 -9.10 -20.69 12.15
N THR A 97 -10.07 -21.41 12.73
CA THR A 97 -9.85 -22.75 13.32
C THR A 97 -10.06 -23.88 12.32
N GLY A 98 -10.54 -23.55 11.11
CA GLY A 98 -10.77 -24.50 10.04
C GLY A 98 -9.49 -25.09 9.45
N PRO A 99 -9.58 -26.26 8.80
CA PRO A 99 -8.43 -26.88 8.13
C PRO A 99 -7.93 -26.02 6.96
N THR A 100 -6.61 -25.90 6.85
CA THR A 100 -5.93 -25.10 5.82
C THR A 100 -4.92 -25.92 5.01
N GLU A 101 -4.63 -25.46 3.80
CA GLU A 101 -3.66 -26.06 2.88
C GLU A 101 -2.82 -24.96 2.22
N MET A 102 -1.50 -25.16 2.14
CA MET A 102 -0.62 -24.27 1.40
C MET A 102 -0.67 -24.60 -0.11
N ARG A 103 -0.95 -23.59 -0.93
CA ARG A 103 -1.06 -23.76 -2.40
C ARG A 103 -0.15 -22.80 -3.14
N GLU A 104 0.57 -23.33 -4.12
CA GLU A 104 1.46 -22.53 -4.96
C GLU A 104 0.66 -21.58 -5.87
N CYS A 105 0.94 -20.27 -5.77
CA CYS A 105 0.24 -19.25 -6.53
C CYS A 105 0.59 -19.25 -8.02
N ALA A 106 1.78 -19.74 -8.39
CA ALA A 106 2.27 -19.76 -9.77
C ALA A 106 1.43 -20.71 -10.66
N THR A 107 1.04 -21.85 -10.10
CA THR A 107 0.29 -22.92 -10.78
C THR A 107 -1.21 -22.88 -10.48
N CYS A 108 -1.64 -22.00 -9.57
CA CYS A 108 -3.04 -21.88 -9.13
C CYS A 108 -4.04 -21.67 -10.28
N PRO A 109 -5.07 -22.52 -10.42
CA PRO A 109 -6.13 -22.36 -11.42
C PRO A 109 -6.86 -21.01 -11.35
N LEU A 110 -7.04 -20.48 -10.14
CA LEU A 110 -7.72 -19.20 -9.89
C LEU A 110 -6.88 -17.99 -10.32
N ASN A 111 -5.57 -18.16 -10.56
CA ASN A 111 -4.68 -17.11 -11.05
C ASN A 111 -4.58 -17.10 -12.60
N ARG A 112 -5.30 -17.99 -13.30
CA ARG A 112 -5.34 -18.01 -14.77
C ARG A 112 -6.32 -16.97 -15.31
N TRP A 113 -6.04 -16.44 -16.50
CA TRP A 113 -7.04 -15.63 -17.21
C TRP A 113 -8.29 -16.45 -17.53
N ARG A 114 -9.45 -15.79 -17.54
CA ARG A 114 -10.78 -16.41 -17.71
C ARG A 114 -11.21 -17.33 -16.56
N SER A 115 -10.63 -17.18 -15.38
CA SER A 115 -11.09 -17.86 -14.16
C SER A 115 -12.08 -17.03 -13.35
N ALA A 116 -12.38 -15.78 -13.76
CA ALA A 116 -13.26 -14.89 -13.01
C ALA A 116 -14.64 -15.54 -12.73
N PRO A 117 -15.20 -15.43 -11.50
CA PRO A 117 -16.47 -16.06 -11.14
C PRO A 117 -17.66 -15.62 -12.01
N ASN A 118 -17.61 -14.40 -12.55
CA ASN A 118 -18.64 -13.83 -13.40
C ASN A 118 -18.54 -14.26 -14.89
N GLY A 119 -17.72 -15.26 -15.21
CA GLY A 119 -17.48 -15.71 -16.59
C GLY A 119 -16.70 -14.72 -17.46
N GLY A 120 -16.19 -13.64 -16.87
CA GLY A 120 -15.42 -12.61 -17.58
C GLY A 120 -14.01 -13.06 -17.97
N LYS A 121 -13.31 -12.21 -18.73
CA LYS A 121 -11.92 -12.46 -19.15
C LYS A 121 -10.89 -12.30 -18.01
N GLY A 122 -11.31 -11.94 -16.80
CA GLY A 122 -10.45 -11.67 -15.65
C GLY A 122 -9.93 -12.93 -14.94
N LYS A 123 -9.27 -12.73 -13.80
CA LYS A 123 -8.84 -13.79 -12.88
C LYS A 123 -9.76 -13.85 -11.66
N ALA A 124 -9.96 -15.03 -11.07
CA ALA A 124 -10.65 -15.16 -9.78
C ALA A 124 -9.79 -14.67 -8.62
N CYS A 125 -8.51 -15.05 -8.62
CA CYS A 125 -7.53 -14.56 -7.67
C CYS A 125 -7.28 -13.07 -7.92
N ARG A 126 -7.53 -12.25 -6.90
CA ARG A 126 -7.36 -10.80 -6.93
C ARG A 126 -5.93 -10.45 -6.53
N GLU A 127 -5.15 -9.98 -7.50
CA GLU A 127 -3.76 -9.57 -7.29
C GLU A 127 -3.64 -8.05 -7.17
N LYS A 128 -3.00 -7.61 -6.08
CA LYS A 128 -2.72 -6.20 -5.77
C LYS A 128 -1.24 -5.98 -5.51
N ARG A 129 -0.81 -4.72 -5.49
CA ARG A 129 0.46 -4.32 -4.86
C ARG A 129 0.16 -3.37 -3.72
N LEU A 130 0.78 -3.61 -2.57
CA LEU A 130 0.68 -2.78 -1.40
C LEU A 130 1.96 -1.96 -1.31
N LEU A 131 1.85 -0.65 -1.51
CA LEU A 131 2.98 0.27 -1.49
C LEU A 131 3.03 0.92 -0.11
N LEU A 132 4.07 0.62 0.67
CA LEU A 132 4.36 1.40 1.87
C LEU A 132 4.93 2.73 1.40
N PHE A 133 4.20 3.81 1.63
CA PHE A 133 4.48 5.13 1.10
C PHE A 133 4.60 6.14 2.24
N LEU A 134 5.70 6.87 2.27
CA LEU A 134 5.92 7.95 3.22
C LEU A 134 5.61 9.27 2.50
N ARG A 135 4.51 9.92 2.88
CA ARG A 135 4.10 11.22 2.34
C ARG A 135 5.06 12.31 2.81
N ASP A 136 5.23 13.34 1.98
CA ASP A 136 6.01 14.53 2.36
C ASP A 136 5.42 15.18 3.62
N GLY A 137 6.29 15.52 4.57
CA GLY A 137 5.91 16.15 5.84
C GLY A 137 5.30 15.21 6.88
N GLU A 138 5.04 13.94 6.54
CA GLU A 138 4.48 12.97 7.48
C GLU A 138 5.57 12.15 8.19
N TYR A 139 5.28 11.81 9.44
CA TYR A 139 6.19 11.01 10.26
C TYR A 139 6.04 9.51 10.01
N LEU A 140 4.80 9.05 9.90
CA LEU A 140 4.43 7.64 9.71
C LEU A 140 4.08 7.36 8.24
N PRO A 141 4.28 6.12 7.76
CA PRO A 141 3.92 5.76 6.41
C PRO A 141 2.45 5.34 6.31
N ILE A 142 1.91 5.45 5.10
CA ILE A 142 0.60 4.90 4.70
C ILE A 142 0.79 3.71 3.76
N VAL A 143 -0.27 2.93 3.53
CA VAL A 143 -0.30 1.84 2.55
C VAL A 143 -1.22 2.21 1.39
N VAL A 144 -0.63 2.46 0.22
CA VAL A 144 -1.38 2.66 -1.02
C VAL A 144 -1.64 1.31 -1.69
N VAL A 145 -2.93 0.96 -1.83
CA VAL A 145 -3.38 -0.31 -2.40
C VAL A 145 -3.55 -0.16 -3.92
N ALA A 146 -2.52 -0.56 -4.67
CA ALA A 146 -2.55 -0.55 -6.12
C ALA A 146 -3.38 -1.74 -6.67
N PRO A 147 -4.44 -1.48 -7.46
CA PRO A 147 -5.31 -2.51 -8.02
C PRO A 147 -4.63 -3.33 -9.14
N PRO A 148 -5.25 -4.43 -9.61
CA PRO A 148 -4.73 -5.24 -10.72
C PRO A 148 -4.34 -4.45 -11.98
N THR A 149 -5.07 -3.37 -12.27
CA THR A 149 -4.83 -2.49 -13.42
C THR A 149 -3.55 -1.66 -13.31
N SER A 150 -3.03 -1.50 -12.08
CA SER A 150 -1.83 -0.71 -11.75
C SER A 150 -0.56 -1.55 -11.61
N LEU A 151 -0.66 -2.89 -11.65
CA LEU A 151 0.48 -3.79 -11.40
C LEU A 151 1.66 -3.53 -12.35
N ARG A 152 1.38 -3.26 -13.63
CA ARG A 152 2.40 -2.97 -14.63
C ARG A 152 3.14 -1.66 -14.35
N VAL A 153 2.44 -0.64 -13.83
CA VAL A 153 3.03 0.65 -13.48
C VAL A 153 4.00 0.48 -12.32
N VAL A 154 3.58 -0.21 -11.26
CA VAL A 154 4.41 -0.51 -10.09
C VAL A 154 5.63 -1.34 -10.49
N SER A 155 5.44 -2.42 -11.26
CA SER A 155 6.54 -3.28 -11.70
C SER A 155 7.57 -2.50 -12.53
N ARG A 156 7.12 -1.66 -13.48
CA ARG A 156 8.02 -0.82 -14.27
C ARG A 156 8.82 0.16 -13.41
N PHE A 157 8.19 0.80 -12.43
CA PHE A 157 8.87 1.71 -11.51
C PHE A 157 9.97 0.97 -10.73
N VAL A 158 9.65 -0.18 -10.11
CA VAL A 158 10.61 -0.99 -9.36
C VAL A 158 11.76 -1.46 -10.27
N THR A 159 11.46 -1.93 -11.49
CA THR A 159 12.50 -2.34 -12.46
C THR A 159 13.41 -1.17 -12.85
N ARG A 160 12.88 0.04 -13.06
CA ARG A 160 13.70 1.23 -13.36
C ARG A 160 14.57 1.65 -12.17
N ALA A 161 14.06 1.56 -10.94
CA ALA A 161 14.87 1.82 -9.74
C ALA A 161 16.02 0.81 -9.65
N ALA A 162 15.72 -0.48 -9.79
CA ALA A 162 16.72 -1.56 -9.77
C ALA A 162 17.77 -1.41 -10.88
N ALA A 163 17.37 -1.06 -12.11
CA ALA A 163 18.28 -0.83 -13.23
C ALA A 163 19.29 0.31 -12.96
N ARG A 164 18.88 1.31 -12.17
CA ARG A 164 19.73 2.42 -11.72
C ARG A 164 20.44 2.16 -10.39
N ARG A 165 20.26 0.97 -9.80
CA ARG A 165 20.75 0.59 -8.46
C ARG A 165 20.28 1.53 -7.35
N LEU A 166 19.11 2.16 -7.53
CA LEU A 166 18.47 2.99 -6.52
C LEU A 166 17.51 2.15 -5.68
N LYS A 167 17.52 2.38 -4.37
CA LYS A 167 16.47 1.94 -3.45
C LYS A 167 15.22 2.77 -3.70
N LEU A 168 14.04 2.17 -3.49
CA LEU A 168 12.77 2.86 -3.74
C LEU A 168 12.64 4.15 -2.90
N GLY A 169 13.08 4.11 -1.64
CA GLY A 169 13.08 5.25 -0.72
C GLY A 169 13.98 6.42 -1.14
N GLN A 170 14.89 6.24 -2.11
CA GLN A 170 15.74 7.32 -2.62
C GLN A 170 15.04 8.14 -3.71
N ILE A 171 13.92 7.67 -4.25
CA ILE A 171 13.26 8.29 -5.41
C ILE A 171 12.03 9.04 -4.91
N HIS A 172 12.07 10.37 -5.01
CA HIS A 172 10.90 11.21 -4.73
C HIS A 172 9.91 11.11 -5.89
N VAL A 173 8.65 10.85 -5.58
CA VAL A 173 7.61 10.57 -6.57
C VAL A 173 6.34 11.35 -6.28
N SER A 174 5.59 11.62 -7.34
CA SER A 174 4.18 12.01 -7.28
C SER A 174 3.32 10.81 -7.70
N LEU A 175 2.37 10.46 -6.84
CA LEU A 175 1.34 9.47 -7.14
C LEU A 175 0.07 10.19 -7.59
N THR A 176 -0.37 9.88 -8.79
CA THR A 176 -1.62 10.40 -9.38
C THR A 176 -2.47 9.26 -9.94
N ILE A 177 -3.70 9.56 -10.36
CA ILE A 177 -4.64 8.57 -10.90
C ILE A 177 -5.02 8.96 -12.33
N THR A 178 -4.91 8.03 -13.27
CA THR A 178 -5.54 8.12 -14.59
C THR A 178 -6.90 7.41 -14.54
N PRO A 179 -8.02 8.13 -14.63
CA PRO A 179 -9.34 7.51 -14.73
C PRO A 179 -9.44 6.74 -16.04
N GLN A 180 -10.02 5.55 -15.99
CA GLN A 180 -10.39 4.76 -17.16
C GLN A 180 -11.84 4.35 -17.05
N LYS A 181 -12.51 4.27 -18.20
CA LYS A 181 -13.91 3.88 -18.29
C LYS A 181 -14.09 2.82 -19.36
N ARG A 182 -14.88 1.80 -19.05
CA ARG A 182 -15.34 0.81 -20.03
C ARG A 182 -16.76 0.39 -19.70
N GLY A 183 -17.68 0.63 -20.63
CA GLY A 183 -19.11 0.46 -20.37
C GLY A 183 -19.56 1.38 -19.23
N GLY A 184 -20.30 0.83 -18.27
CA GLY A 184 -20.75 1.53 -17.06
C GLY A 184 -19.73 1.57 -15.90
N GLN A 185 -18.56 0.93 -16.05
CA GLN A 185 -17.55 0.88 -14.99
C GLN A 185 -16.46 1.94 -15.20
N GLU A 186 -16.14 2.68 -14.14
CA GLU A 186 -15.02 3.65 -14.07
C GLU A 186 -14.06 3.22 -12.96
N TRP A 187 -12.76 3.24 -13.22
CA TRP A 187 -11.73 2.88 -12.25
C TRP A 187 -10.47 3.72 -12.44
N GLY A 188 -9.66 3.81 -11.39
CA GLY A 188 -8.39 4.51 -11.42
C GLY A 188 -7.24 3.58 -11.77
N VAL A 189 -6.29 4.09 -12.54
CA VAL A 189 -4.99 3.46 -12.76
C VAL A 189 -3.92 4.37 -12.15
N LEU A 190 -3.11 3.81 -11.25
CA LEU A 190 -2.01 4.52 -10.60
C LEU A 190 -1.03 5.03 -11.66
N ARG A 191 -0.56 6.26 -11.50
CA ARG A 191 0.65 6.77 -12.13
C ARG A 191 1.69 7.03 -11.05
N ILE A 192 2.94 6.86 -11.41
CA ILE A 192 4.10 7.15 -10.57
C ILE A 192 5.02 8.02 -11.42
N ASP A 193 5.03 9.31 -11.14
CA ASP A 193 5.88 10.29 -11.81
C ASP A 193 7.09 10.56 -10.89
N GLU A 194 8.30 10.42 -11.43
CA GLU A 194 9.53 10.62 -10.66
C GLU A 194 9.86 12.12 -10.63
N LEU A 195 9.87 12.70 -9.43
CA LEU A 195 10.19 14.11 -9.20
C LEU A 195 11.70 14.34 -9.10
N GLY A 196 12.44 13.33 -8.64
CA GLY A 196 13.89 13.36 -8.53
C GLY A 196 14.44 12.26 -7.64
N VAL A 197 15.75 12.26 -7.47
CA VAL A 197 16.41 11.52 -6.38
C VAL A 197 16.54 12.48 -5.21
N LEU A 198 16.23 12.01 -4.00
CA LEU A 198 16.44 12.79 -2.78
C LEU A 198 17.92 13.20 -2.67
N ASP A 199 18.18 14.39 -2.12
CA ASP A 199 19.56 14.79 -1.83
C ASP A 199 20.16 13.96 -0.68
N ASP A 200 21.47 14.11 -0.47
CA ASP A 200 22.20 13.31 0.53
C ASP A 200 21.69 13.55 1.96
N ALA A 201 21.25 14.78 2.26
CA ALA A 201 20.73 15.13 3.58
C ALA A 201 19.39 14.43 3.84
N ALA A 202 18.46 14.50 2.88
CA ALA A 202 17.16 13.83 2.97
C ALA A 202 17.29 12.30 2.97
N GLN A 203 18.24 11.75 2.20
CA GLN A 203 18.53 10.32 2.25
C GLN A 203 19.08 9.88 3.61
N THR A 204 19.94 10.70 4.22
CA THR A 204 20.52 10.43 5.55
C THR A 204 19.43 10.49 6.63
N ASP A 205 18.58 11.51 6.62
CA ASP A 205 17.43 11.63 7.53
C ASP A 205 16.51 10.41 7.42
N LEU A 206 16.10 10.06 6.19
CA LEU A 206 15.24 8.91 5.95
C LEU A 206 15.90 7.62 6.42
N ALA A 207 17.19 7.44 6.15
CA ALA A 207 17.93 6.26 6.59
C ALA A 207 17.96 6.14 8.12
N GLN A 208 18.13 7.25 8.85
CA GLN A 208 18.08 7.27 10.31
C GLN A 208 16.68 6.88 10.82
N ARG A 209 15.63 7.47 10.25
CA ARG A 209 14.23 7.17 10.64
C ARG A 209 13.80 5.74 10.31
N LEU A 210 14.44 5.09 9.35
CA LEU A 210 14.23 3.68 9.01
C LEU A 210 15.04 2.73 9.91
N GLN A 211 15.99 3.24 10.68
CA GLN A 211 16.77 2.46 11.66
C GLN A 211 16.17 2.54 13.05
N ASP A 212 15.68 3.72 13.46
CA ASP A 212 15.17 3.96 14.81
C ASP A 212 13.73 4.53 14.83
N GLY A 213 13.01 4.19 15.90
CA GLY A 213 11.68 4.74 16.20
C GLY A 213 10.50 4.06 15.47
N PRO A 214 9.31 4.68 15.52
CA PRO A 214 8.08 4.11 14.96
C PRO A 214 8.14 3.76 13.47
N LEU A 215 8.78 4.61 12.66
CA LEU A 215 8.90 4.35 11.22
C LEU A 215 9.75 3.11 10.95
N ALA A 216 10.86 2.93 11.67
CA ALA A 216 11.73 1.76 11.55
C ALA A 216 10.97 0.46 11.85
N ARG A 217 10.21 0.44 12.95
CA ARG A 217 9.36 -0.71 13.33
C ARG A 217 8.35 -1.05 12.24
N MET A 218 7.57 -0.06 11.80
CA MET A 218 6.56 -0.27 10.75
C MET A 218 7.21 -0.73 9.43
N TYR A 219 8.37 -0.18 9.06
CA TYR A 219 9.12 -0.61 7.88
C TYR A 219 9.57 -2.06 8.01
N GLN A 220 10.19 -2.45 9.14
CA GLN A 220 10.69 -3.80 9.40
C GLN A 220 9.56 -4.83 9.42
N GLU A 221 8.47 -4.57 10.14
CA GLU A 221 7.27 -5.42 10.15
C GLU A 221 6.70 -5.56 8.74
N TYR A 222 6.65 -4.46 7.99
CA TYR A 222 6.13 -4.48 6.64
C TYR A 222 6.99 -5.32 5.71
N VAL A 223 8.31 -5.16 5.69
CA VAL A 223 9.20 -5.92 4.78
C VAL A 223 9.37 -7.38 5.20
N SER A 224 9.27 -7.69 6.49
CA SER A 224 9.42 -9.07 7.02
C SER A 224 8.17 -9.93 6.79
N ALA A 225 6.97 -9.34 6.75
CA ALA A 225 5.71 -10.09 6.71
C ALA A 225 5.41 -10.88 5.41
N LEU A 226 6.29 -10.84 4.38
CA LEU A 226 6.29 -11.84 3.28
C LEU A 226 7.66 -12.48 3.06
N ALA A 227 8.67 -12.09 3.87
CA ALA A 227 10.01 -12.65 3.84
C ALA A 227 10.10 -13.97 4.62
N TYR A 228 8.98 -14.50 5.13
CA TYR A 228 8.89 -15.83 5.76
C TYR A 228 9.00 -16.99 4.74
N ALA A 229 9.84 -16.81 3.74
CA ALA A 229 10.19 -17.78 2.72
C ALA A 229 11.70 -18.06 2.81
N ASP A 230 12.18 -18.45 3.99
CA ASP A 230 13.31 -19.38 4.12
C ASP A 230 13.41 -19.91 5.56
N ARG A 231 12.69 -20.99 5.86
CA ARG A 231 13.13 -21.95 6.90
C ARG A 231 13.26 -23.30 6.23
N SER A 232 14.21 -23.39 5.32
CA SER A 232 14.83 -24.67 5.00
C SER A 232 15.90 -24.99 6.07
N VAL A 233 15.46 -25.62 7.15
CA VAL A 233 16.26 -26.53 7.98
C VAL A 233 15.43 -27.78 8.20
#